data_AF-A0A067QFF3-F1
#
_entry.id   AF-A0A067QFF3-F1
#
_cell.length_a   1.000
_cell.length_b   1.000
_cell.length_c   1.000
_cell.angle_alpha   90.00
_cell.angle_beta   90.00
_cell.angle_gamma   90.00
#
_symmetry.space_group_name_H-M   'P 1'
#
loop_
_entity.id
_entity.type
_entity.pdbx_description
1 polymer ?
#
loop_
_entity_poly.entity_id
_entity_poly.type
_entity_poly.pdbx_seq_one_letter_code
_entity_poly.pdbx_strand_id
1 'polypeptide(L)' 'MRKSIIIFLTTYLAFVIIAAKSEKSGRCPCSRIYSPVCGTDRKTYSNPCELKCAVKTERGKADLVIAKTGPCEE' A
#
# COMPACT_ATOMS: atom_id res chain seq x y z
N MET A 1 -10.29 27.81 -33.68
CA MET A 1 -9.56 28.50 -32.59
C MET A 1 -10.03 28.09 -31.20
N ARG A 2 -11.31 28.30 -30.81
CA ARG A 2 -11.82 27.92 -29.47
C ARG A 2 -11.76 26.40 -29.18
N LYS A 3 -12.11 25.55 -30.15
CA LYS A 3 -12.03 24.08 -30.02
C LYS A 3 -10.59 23.58 -29.84
N SER A 4 -9.63 24.18 -30.56
CA SER A 4 -8.21 23.86 -30.47
C SER A 4 -7.64 24.23 -29.09
N ILE A 5 -8.02 25.38 -28.54
CA ILE A 5 -7.64 25.81 -27.18
C ILE A 5 -8.17 24.83 -26.13
N ILE A 6 -9.43 24.40 -26.24
CA ILE A 6 -10.02 23.41 -25.31
C ILE A 6 -9.25 22.08 -25.36
N ILE A 7 -8.87 21.62 -26.54
CA ILE A 7 -8.08 20.38 -26.70
C ILE A 7 -6.75 20.51 -25.94
N PHE A 8 -5.98 21.58 -26.15
CA PHE A 8 -4.72 21.80 -25.43
C PHE A 8 -4.88 21.90 -23.92
N LEU A 9 -5.95 22.54 -23.43
CA LEU A 9 -6.23 22.62 -21.99
C LEU A 9 -6.53 21.24 -21.41
N THR A 10 -7.34 20.44 -22.09
CA THR A 10 -7.70 19.09 -21.61
C THR A 10 -6.53 18.12 -21.62
N THR A 11 -5.69 18.15 -22.67
CA THR A 11 -4.51 17.27 -22.76
C THR A 11 -3.46 17.66 -21.72
N TYR A 12 -3.24 18.95 -21.50
CA TYR A 12 -2.36 19.45 -20.45
C TYR A 12 -2.85 19.02 -19.07
N LEU A 13 -4.15 19.16 -18.77
CA LEU A 13 -4.72 18.78 -17.48
C LEU A 13 -4.61 17.26 -17.23
N ALA A 14 -4.88 16.45 -18.25
CA ALA A 14 -4.69 15.00 -18.17
C ALA A 14 -3.21 14.63 -17.94
N PHE A 15 -2.28 15.28 -18.64
CA PHE A 15 -0.84 15.06 -18.46
C PHE A 15 -0.38 15.45 -17.05
N VAL A 16 -0.85 16.58 -16.52
CA VAL A 16 -0.59 17.02 -15.14
C VAL A 16 -1.13 16.01 -14.12
N ILE A 17 -2.34 15.48 -14.33
CA ILE A 17 -2.92 14.44 -13.46
C ILE A 17 -2.09 13.15 -13.50
N ILE A 18 -1.63 12.73 -14.69
CA ILE A 18 -0.81 11.53 -14.86
C ILE A 18 0.55 11.69 -14.16
N ALA A 19 1.16 12.88 -14.24
CA ALA A 19 2.42 13.20 -13.57
C ALA A 19 2.30 13.30 -12.04
N ALA A 20 1.13 13.68 -11.52
CA ALA A 20 0.90 13.88 -10.08
C ALA A 20 0.63 12.60 -9.27
N LYS A 21 0.92 11.40 -9.80
CA LYS A 21 0.78 10.16 -9.03
C LYS A 21 1.79 10.13 -7.87
N SER A 22 1.32 10.47 -6.68
CA SER A 22 2.07 10.41 -5.42
C SER A 22 2.56 8.99 -5.13
N GLU A 23 3.88 8.80 -5.06
CA GLU A 23 4.48 7.65 -4.41
C GLU A 23 4.19 7.72 -2.91
N LYS A 24 3.33 6.83 -2.42
CA LYS A 24 3.19 6.60 -0.98
C LYS A 24 4.58 6.23 -0.45
N SER A 25 5.24 7.17 0.22
CA SER A 25 6.47 6.88 0.95
C SER A 25 6.10 5.96 2.12
N GLY A 26 6.23 4.65 1.88
CA GLY A 26 5.83 3.59 2.79
C GLY A 26 6.79 3.42 3.97
N ARG A 27 6.98 4.47 4.77
CA ARG A 27 7.79 4.36 5.99
C ARG A 27 7.01 3.61 7.07
N CYS A 28 7.55 2.47 7.50
CA CYS A 28 7.08 1.72 8.65
C CYS A 28 8.25 1.40 9.58
N PRO A 29 8.46 2.19 10.64
CA PRO A 29 9.42 1.83 11.65
C PRO A 29 8.83 0.69 12.51
N CYS A 30 9.37 -0.51 12.37
CA CYS A 30 9.04 -1.66 13.21
C CYS A 30 10.31 -2.17 13.91
N SER A 31 10.16 -2.64 15.16
CA SER A 31 11.23 -3.35 15.85
C SER A 31 11.55 -4.67 15.15
N ARG A 32 12.79 -5.14 15.24
CA ARG A 32 13.20 -6.46 14.70
C ARG A 32 12.93 -7.62 15.67
N ILE A 33 12.06 -7.43 16.66
CA ILE A 33 11.65 -8.50 17.59
C ILE A 33 10.86 -9.53 16.79
N TYR A 34 11.23 -10.80 16.94
CA TYR A 34 10.53 -11.92 16.31
C TYR A 34 9.39 -12.39 17.22
N SER A 35 8.16 -12.22 16.76
CA SER A 35 6.93 -12.60 17.45
C SER A 35 5.87 -12.91 16.37
N PRO A 36 5.99 -14.07 15.70
CA PRO A 36 5.31 -14.29 14.44
C PRO A 36 3.78 -14.30 14.57
N VAL A 37 3.11 -13.84 13.52
CA VAL A 37 1.65 -13.90 13.39
C VAL A 37 1.26 -14.33 11.99
N CYS A 38 0.15 -15.06 11.87
CA CYS A 38 -0.44 -15.44 10.60
C CYS A 38 -1.50 -14.42 10.20
N GLY A 39 -1.39 -13.86 9.00
CA GLY A 39 -2.40 -12.97 8.44
C GLY A 39 -3.59 -13.71 7.81
N THR A 40 -4.70 -13.01 7.60
CA THR A 40 -5.85 -13.52 6.84
C THR A 40 -5.53 -13.81 5.37
N ASP A 41 -4.42 -13.27 4.87
CA ASP A 41 -3.84 -13.58 3.55
C ASP A 41 -3.01 -14.87 3.53
N ARG A 42 -2.99 -15.63 4.63
CA ARG A 42 -2.18 -16.86 4.82
C ARG A 42 -0.67 -16.62 4.74
N LYS A 43 -0.22 -15.40 4.99
CA LYS A 43 1.21 -15.06 5.08
C LYS A 43 1.64 -14.92 6.55
N THR A 44 2.79 -15.47 6.89
CA THR A 44 3.45 -15.23 8.18
C THR A 44 4.15 -13.87 8.16
N TYR A 45 3.90 -13.05 9.19
CA TYR A 45 4.58 -11.79 9.43
C TYR A 45 5.49 -11.93 10.66
N SER A 46 6.71 -11.40 10.59
CA SER A 46 7.73 -11.53 11.65
C SER A 46 7.28 -10.99 12.99
N ASN A 47 6.39 -9.98 12.99
CA ASN A 47 5.71 -9.48 14.16
C ASN A 47 4.41 -8.73 13.81
N PRO A 48 3.56 -8.40 14.80
CA PRO A 48 2.32 -7.65 14.57
C PRO A 48 2.53 -6.26 13.95
N CYS A 49 3.68 -5.62 14.16
CA CYS A 49 3.99 -4.33 13.56
C CYS A 49 4.20 -4.47 12.05
N GLU A 50 4.94 -5.48 11.61
CA GLU A 50 5.18 -5.76 10.18
C GLU A 50 3.87 -6.07 9.43
N LEU A 51 2.92 -6.78 10.05
CA LEU A 51 1.58 -6.97 9.46
C LEU A 51 0.87 -5.63 9.28
N LYS A 52 0.84 -4.79 10.32
CA LYS A 52 0.24 -3.45 10.26
C LYS A 52 0.95 -2.56 9.25
N CYS A 53 2.24 -2.76 9.03
CA CYS A 53 2.96 -2.05 7.99
C CYS A 53 2.43 -2.44 6.62
N ALA A 54 2.33 -3.74 6.34
CA ALA A 54 1.85 -4.24 5.07
C ALA A 54 0.47 -3.68 4.72
N VAL A 55 -0.43 -3.54 5.70
CA VAL A 55 -1.74 -2.88 5.53
C VAL A 55 -1.61 -1.44 5.00
N LYS A 56 -0.60 -0.70 5.46
CA LYS A 56 -0.41 0.73 5.14
C LYS A 56 0.36 0.96 3.84
N THR A 57 1.30 0.07 3.52
CA THR A 57 2.30 0.30 2.46
C THR A 57 2.07 -0.54 1.21
N GLU A 58 1.45 -1.71 1.34
CA GLU A 58 1.19 -2.58 0.21
C GLU A 58 -0.19 -2.30 -0.41
N ARG A 59 -0.29 -2.41 -1.74
CA ARG A 59 -1.57 -2.26 -2.44
C ARG A 59 -2.43 -3.50 -2.21
N GLY A 60 -3.73 -3.30 -1.98
CA GLY A 60 -4.70 -4.39 -1.85
C GLY A 60 -4.70 -5.10 -0.49
N LYS A 61 -4.03 -4.53 0.53
CA LYS A 61 -3.98 -5.11 1.89
C LYS A 61 -4.81 -4.35 2.94
N ALA A 62 -5.80 -3.58 2.51
CA ALA A 62 -6.62 -2.77 3.42
C ALA A 62 -7.36 -3.61 4.48
N ASP A 63 -7.80 -4.81 4.12
CA ASP A 63 -8.57 -5.72 4.98
C ASP A 63 -7.69 -6.81 5.64
N LEU A 64 -6.36 -6.70 5.53
CA LEU A 64 -5.45 -7.66 6.15
C LEU A 64 -5.46 -7.50 7.67
N VAL A 65 -5.80 -8.57 8.37
CA VAL A 65 -5.77 -8.65 9.84
C VAL A 65 -5.03 -9.91 10.31
N ILE A 66 -4.71 -9.97 11.59
CA ILE A 66 -4.14 -11.16 12.22
C ILE A 66 -5.23 -12.25 12.28
N ALA A 67 -4.96 -13.41 11.69
CA ALA A 67 -5.80 -14.60 11.78
C ALA A 67 -5.48 -15.44 13.03
N LYS A 68 -4.20 -15.70 13.30
CA LYS A 68 -3.73 -16.38 14.52
C LYS A 68 -2.37 -15.87 14.98
N THR A 69 -2.07 -16.06 16.25
CA THR A 69 -0.69 -15.96 16.79
C THR A 69 0.14 -17.13 16.29
N GLY A 70 1.44 -16.93 16.07
CA GLY A 70 2.32 -17.92 15.48
C GLY A 70 2.33 -17.89 13.94
N PRO A 71 3.23 -18.64 13.29
CA PRO A 71 3.30 -18.76 11.84
C PRO A 71 2.09 -19.50 11.24
N CYS A 72 1.84 -19.32 9.94
CA CYS A 72 0.72 -19.98 9.26
C CYS A 72 0.91 -21.49 9.05
N GLU A 73 2.16 -21.98 8.97
CA GLU A 73 2.51 -23.39 8.69
C GLU A 73 2.79 -24.22 9.95
N GLU A 74 2.33 -23.75 11.12
CA GLU A 74 2.17 -24.59 12.31
C GLU A 74 0.85 -25.34 12.31
#